data_AF-A0A2R8ZL97-F1
#
_entry.id   AF-A0A2R8ZL97-F1
#
_cell.length_a   1.000
_cell.length_b   1.000
_cell.length_c   1.000
_cell.angle_alpha   90.00
_cell.angle_beta   90.00
_cell.angle_gamma   90.00
#
_symmetry.space_group_name_H-M   'P 1'
#
loop_
_entity.id
_entity.type
_entity.pdbx_description
1 polymer ?
#
loop_
_entity_poly.entity_id
_entity_poly.type
_entity_poly.pdbx_seq_one_letter_code
_entity_poly.pdbx_strand_id
1 'polypeptide(L)'
;VGAGMAQLEGYYFSAALSCTFLVSCLLFSAFSRALREPYMDEIFHLPQAQRYCEGHFSLSQWDPMITTLPGLYLVSVGVVKPAIWIFGWSEHVVCSIGMLRFVNLLFSVGNFYLLYLLFRKVQPRNKAASSIQRVLSTLTLAVFPTLYFFNFLYYTEAGSMFFTLFAYLMCLYGNHKTSAFLGFCGFMFRQTNIIWAVFCAGNVIAQKLTEAWKTELQKKEDRLPPIKGPFAEFRKNSSVSLAYSISHEACLHFPQLFYFFSFTLFFSFPHLLSPSKIKTFLSLVWKRRILFFVVTLVSVFLVWKFTYAHKYLLADNRHYTFYVWKRVFQRYETVKYLLVPAYIFAGWSIADSLKSKSIFWNLMFFICLFIVIVPQKLLEFRYFILPYVIYRLNIPLPPTSRLICELSCYAVVNFITFFIFLNKTFQWPNSQDIQRFMW
;
A
#
# COMPACT_ATOMS: atom_id res chain seq x y z
N VAL A 1 27.68 -14.65 20.74
CA VAL A 1 26.79 -14.95 19.59
C VAL A 1 25.83 -13.80 19.24
N GLY A 2 25.11 -13.19 20.21
CA GLY A 2 24.17 -12.10 19.93
C GLY A 2 24.76 -10.81 19.35
N ALA A 3 25.94 -10.37 19.80
CA ALA A 3 26.60 -9.15 19.32
C ALA A 3 27.08 -9.25 17.87
N GLY A 4 27.79 -10.32 17.50
CA GLY A 4 28.26 -10.54 16.12
C GLY A 4 27.11 -10.66 15.11
N MET A 5 25.97 -11.25 15.52
CA MET A 5 24.78 -11.32 14.68
C MET A 5 24.05 -9.99 14.50
N ALA A 6 24.14 -9.06 15.45
CA ALA A 6 23.58 -7.72 15.29
C ALA A 6 24.44 -6.89 14.33
N GLN A 7 25.77 -7.02 14.42
CA GLN A 7 26.71 -6.38 13.52
C GLN A 7 26.55 -6.85 12.07
N LEU A 8 26.39 -8.17 11.85
CA LEU A 8 26.17 -8.75 10.53
C LEU A 8 24.87 -8.26 9.86
N GLU A 9 23.79 -8.13 10.63
CA GLU A 9 22.54 -7.56 10.12
C GLU A 9 22.70 -6.09 9.72
N GLY A 10 23.49 -5.32 10.47
CA GLY A 10 23.85 -3.95 10.12
C GLY A 10 24.57 -3.88 8.77
N TYR A 11 25.54 -4.77 8.51
CA TYR A 11 26.22 -4.83 7.21
C TYR A 11 25.26 -5.19 6.06
N TYR A 12 24.40 -6.19 6.23
CA TYR A 12 23.41 -6.54 5.20
C TYR A 12 22.43 -5.41 4.93
N PHE A 13 21.96 -4.74 5.99
CA PHE A 13 21.09 -3.58 5.86
C PHE A 13 21.76 -2.43 5.10
N SER A 14 22.97 -2.05 5.50
CA SER A 14 23.73 -0.97 4.86
C SER A 14 24.03 -1.29 3.40
N ALA A 15 24.45 -2.52 3.09
CA ALA A 15 24.68 -2.95 1.72
C ALA A 15 23.40 -2.89 0.88
N ALA A 16 22.28 -3.41 1.40
CA ALA A 16 20.99 -3.37 0.69
C ALA A 16 20.51 -1.93 0.46
N LEU A 17 20.62 -1.06 1.47
CA LEU A 17 20.24 0.35 1.36
C LEU A 17 21.10 1.09 0.34
N SER A 18 22.43 0.97 0.43
CA SER A 18 23.36 1.64 -0.49
C SER A 18 23.22 1.16 -1.93
N CYS A 19 23.08 -0.15 -2.16
CA CYS A 19 22.85 -0.69 -3.51
C CYS A 19 21.50 -0.21 -4.07
N THR A 20 20.43 -0.23 -3.26
CA THR A 20 19.11 0.24 -3.68
C THR A 20 19.13 1.73 -4.00
N PHE A 21 19.82 2.54 -3.19
CA PHE A 21 19.98 3.96 -3.42
C PHE A 21 20.75 4.24 -4.71
N LEU A 22 21.88 3.55 -4.93
CA LEU A 22 22.67 3.68 -6.17
C LEU A 22 21.82 3.35 -7.41
N VAL A 23 21.14 2.20 -7.41
CA VAL A 23 20.26 1.81 -8.52
C VAL A 23 19.15 2.83 -8.74
N SER A 24 18.55 3.33 -7.66
CA SER A 24 17.49 4.35 -7.73
C SER A 24 18.02 5.68 -8.29
N CYS A 25 19.25 6.10 -7.95
CA CYS A 25 19.88 7.28 -8.54
C CYS A 25 20.15 7.12 -10.05
N LEU A 26 20.60 5.94 -10.48
CA LEU A 26 20.81 5.65 -11.90
C LEU A 26 19.49 5.67 -12.68
N LEU A 27 18.44 5.08 -12.13
CA LEU A 27 17.09 5.13 -12.70
C LEU A 27 16.54 6.55 -12.71
N PHE A 28 16.70 7.29 -11.62
CA PHE A 28 16.31 8.70 -11.52
C PHE A 28 16.99 9.56 -12.60
N SER A 29 18.28 9.33 -12.86
CA SER A 29 19.02 9.98 -13.95
C SER A 29 18.45 9.59 -15.33
N ALA A 30 18.06 8.33 -15.54
CA ALA A 30 17.42 7.90 -16.78
C ALA A 30 16.03 8.57 -16.98
N PHE A 31 15.19 8.59 -15.94
CA PHE A 31 13.88 9.25 -15.95
C PHE A 31 14.02 10.76 -16.20
N SER A 32 14.92 11.43 -15.49
CA SER A 32 15.14 12.87 -15.63
C SER A 32 15.64 13.27 -17.03
N ARG A 33 16.42 12.40 -17.68
CA ARG A 33 16.83 12.62 -19.08
C ARG A 33 15.70 12.39 -20.07
N ALA A 34 14.85 11.40 -19.83
CA ALA A 34 13.72 11.04 -20.69
C ALA A 34 12.51 11.97 -20.55
N LEU A 35 12.36 12.61 -19.38
CA LEU A 35 11.27 13.51 -19.03
C LEU A 35 11.84 14.88 -18.62
N ARG A 36 12.17 15.71 -19.60
CA ARG A 36 12.61 17.08 -19.31
C ARG A 36 11.46 17.98 -18.87
N GLU A 37 10.28 17.73 -19.42
CA GLU A 37 9.05 18.45 -19.10
C GLU A 37 8.17 17.68 -18.10
N PRO A 38 7.21 18.35 -17.45
CA PRO A 38 6.18 17.71 -16.63
C PRO A 38 5.39 16.66 -17.43
N TYR A 39 5.18 15.48 -16.85
CA TYR A 39 4.41 14.41 -17.47
C TYR A 39 3.18 14.05 -16.63
N MET A 40 2.01 13.92 -17.27
CA MET A 40 0.74 13.54 -16.63
C MET A 40 0.33 14.53 -15.54
N ASP A 41 0.00 14.07 -14.34
CA ASP A 41 -0.41 14.90 -13.22
C ASP A 41 0.68 15.92 -12.82
N GLU A 42 1.95 15.68 -13.17
CA GLU A 42 3.03 16.65 -12.92
C GLU A 42 2.79 17.99 -13.62
N ILE A 43 2.04 18.02 -14.73
CA ILE A 43 1.67 19.27 -15.44
C ILE A 43 0.93 20.22 -14.50
N PHE A 44 0.17 19.70 -13.53
CA PHE A 44 -0.50 20.50 -12.51
C PHE A 44 0.36 20.64 -11.25
N HIS A 45 1.01 19.57 -10.81
CA HIS A 45 1.75 19.54 -9.54
C HIS A 45 3.06 20.34 -9.56
N LEU A 46 3.85 20.28 -10.64
CA LEU A 46 5.16 20.94 -10.69
C LEU A 46 5.04 22.48 -10.74
N PRO A 47 4.20 23.10 -11.59
CA PRO A 47 4.01 24.54 -11.56
C PRO A 47 3.47 25.03 -10.21
N GLN A 48 2.57 24.25 -9.58
CA GLN A 48 2.06 24.59 -8.25
C GLN A 48 3.17 24.57 -7.19
N ALA A 49 4.07 23.58 -7.23
CA ALA A 49 5.22 23.51 -6.33
C ALA A 49 6.22 24.65 -6.55
N GLN A 50 6.41 25.07 -7.81
CA GLN A 50 7.27 26.21 -8.16
C GLN A 50 6.71 27.53 -7.64
N ARG A 51 5.39 27.75 -7.71
CA ARG A 51 4.74 28.91 -7.07
C ARG A 51 4.94 28.93 -5.55
N TYR A 52 4.80 27.77 -4.91
CA TYR A 52 5.08 27.65 -3.46
C TYR A 52 6.55 27.95 -3.16
N CYS A 53 7.45 27.57 -4.06
CA CYS A 53 8.85 27.95 -3.95
C CYS A 53 9.02 29.48 -4.06
N GLU A 54 8.31 30.19 -4.92
CA GLU A 54 8.38 31.65 -4.98
C GLU A 54 7.77 32.36 -3.74
N GLY A 55 7.20 31.61 -2.79
CA GLY A 55 6.53 32.15 -1.61
C GLY A 55 5.05 32.45 -1.83
N HIS A 56 4.49 32.04 -2.98
CA HIS A 56 3.09 32.23 -3.32
C HIS A 56 2.24 31.05 -2.79
N PHE A 57 1.67 31.24 -1.59
CA PHE A 57 0.85 30.23 -0.89
C PHE A 57 -0.67 30.50 -0.95
N SER A 58 -1.11 31.49 -1.73
CA SER A 58 -2.52 31.91 -1.75
C SER A 58 -3.42 30.85 -2.40
N LEU A 59 -4.55 30.55 -1.75
CA LEU A 59 -5.56 29.61 -2.27
C LEU A 59 -6.16 30.09 -3.59
N SER A 60 -6.19 31.40 -3.84
CA SER A 60 -6.67 31.99 -5.10
C SER A 60 -5.85 31.56 -6.33
N GLN A 61 -4.62 31.10 -6.14
CA GLN A 61 -3.70 30.67 -7.19
C GLN A 61 -3.58 29.13 -7.28
N TRP A 62 -4.44 28.42 -6.54
CA TRP A 62 -4.47 26.96 -6.54
C TRP A 62 -5.03 26.42 -7.86
N ASP A 63 -4.31 25.51 -8.50
CA ASP A 63 -4.79 24.90 -9.74
C ASP A 63 -6.06 24.04 -9.47
N PRO A 64 -7.19 24.32 -10.15
CA PRO A 64 -8.46 23.66 -9.89
C PRO A 64 -8.45 22.17 -10.25
N MET A 65 -7.48 21.68 -11.03
CA MET A 65 -7.35 20.25 -11.36
C MET A 65 -6.70 19.44 -10.22
N ILE A 66 -6.08 20.11 -9.25
CA ILE A 66 -5.44 19.44 -8.11
C ILE A 66 -6.48 19.16 -7.03
N THR A 67 -6.73 17.87 -6.78
CA THR A 67 -7.67 17.39 -5.75
C THR A 67 -6.98 16.94 -4.45
N THR A 68 -5.65 16.82 -4.46
CA THR A 68 -4.85 16.47 -3.28
C THR A 68 -4.64 17.69 -2.38
N LEU A 69 -4.23 17.44 -1.14
CA LEU A 69 -3.89 18.49 -0.18
C LEU A 69 -2.44 19.00 -0.42
N PRO A 70 -2.05 20.18 0.12
CA PRO A 70 -0.77 20.85 -0.21
C PRO A 70 0.48 20.21 0.40
N GLY A 71 0.38 19.05 1.07
CA GLY A 71 1.49 18.46 1.83
C GLY A 71 2.72 18.15 1.00
N LEU A 72 2.55 17.71 -0.25
CA LEU A 72 3.67 17.48 -1.17
C LEU A 72 4.50 18.76 -1.38
N TYR A 73 3.83 19.88 -1.67
CA TYR A 73 4.50 21.15 -1.98
C TYR A 73 5.15 21.76 -0.74
N LEU A 74 4.43 21.77 0.38
CA LEU A 74 4.94 22.30 1.64
C LEU A 74 6.22 21.57 2.08
N VAL A 75 6.21 20.24 2.00
CA VAL A 75 7.40 19.45 2.37
C VAL A 75 8.50 19.59 1.32
N SER A 76 8.18 19.61 0.02
CA SER A 76 9.20 19.84 -1.00
C SER A 76 9.93 21.16 -0.78
N VAL A 77 9.20 22.28 -0.65
CA VAL A 77 9.80 23.61 -0.40
C VAL A 77 10.58 23.61 0.91
N GLY A 78 10.03 23.02 1.99
CA GLY A 78 10.71 22.91 3.27
C GLY A 78 12.01 22.09 3.24
N VAL A 79 12.11 21.10 2.33
CA VAL A 79 13.32 20.28 2.13
C VAL A 79 14.32 20.97 1.21
N VAL A 80 13.87 21.56 0.10
CA VAL A 80 14.77 22.08 -0.93
C VAL A 80 15.27 23.50 -0.62
N LYS A 81 14.44 24.41 -0.09
CA LYS A 81 14.85 25.81 0.15
C LYS A 81 16.02 26.00 1.12
N PRO A 82 16.17 25.22 2.20
CA PRO A 82 17.35 25.33 3.05
C PRO A 82 18.67 25.15 2.29
N ALA A 83 18.68 24.46 1.15
CA ALA A 83 19.88 24.30 0.32
C ALA A 83 20.42 25.63 -0.23
N ILE A 84 19.59 26.66 -0.40
CA ILE A 84 20.04 28.01 -0.81
C ILE A 84 20.98 28.58 0.24
N TRP A 85 20.58 28.51 1.51
CA TRP A 85 21.37 29.02 2.63
C TRP A 85 22.58 28.12 2.95
N ILE A 86 22.41 26.80 2.92
CA ILE A 86 23.48 25.84 3.30
C ILE A 86 24.57 25.74 2.22
N PHE A 87 24.17 25.66 0.95
CA PHE A 87 25.07 25.34 -0.16
C PHE A 87 25.26 26.49 -1.16
N GLY A 88 24.58 27.63 -0.97
CA GLY A 88 24.68 28.79 -1.87
C GLY A 88 24.07 28.56 -3.26
N TRP A 89 23.15 27.60 -3.39
CA TRP A 89 22.51 27.30 -4.67
C TRP A 89 21.51 28.37 -5.07
N SER A 90 21.34 28.60 -6.38
CA SER A 90 20.32 29.53 -6.87
C SER A 90 18.92 28.94 -6.77
N GLU A 91 17.92 29.81 -6.61
CA GLU A 91 16.51 29.42 -6.49
C GLU A 91 16.03 28.62 -7.70
N HIS A 92 16.46 29.00 -8.91
CA HIS A 92 16.15 28.27 -10.15
C HIS A 92 16.63 26.81 -10.14
N VAL A 93 17.78 26.52 -9.51
CA VAL A 93 18.29 25.15 -9.39
C VAL A 93 17.48 24.38 -8.36
N VAL A 94 17.26 24.99 -7.19
CA VAL A 94 16.59 24.38 -6.03
C VAL A 94 15.14 24.00 -6.33
N CYS A 95 14.46 24.79 -7.16
CA CYS A 95 13.06 24.57 -7.55
C CYS A 95 12.91 24.10 -9.01
N SER A 96 13.99 23.54 -9.56
CA SER A 96 13.94 22.80 -10.82
C SER A 96 13.09 21.53 -10.69
N ILE A 97 12.56 21.06 -11.82
CA ILE A 97 11.80 19.80 -11.91
C ILE A 97 12.59 18.63 -11.34
N GLY A 98 13.89 18.57 -11.63
CA GLY A 98 14.79 17.54 -11.12
C GLY A 98 14.85 17.55 -9.59
N MET A 99 15.06 18.71 -8.96
CA MET A 99 15.13 18.80 -7.50
C MET A 99 13.80 18.47 -6.82
N LEU A 100 12.67 18.88 -7.41
CA LEU A 100 11.35 18.53 -6.90
C LEU A 100 11.11 17.01 -6.97
N ARG A 101 11.39 16.36 -8.10
CA ARG A 101 11.32 14.89 -8.21
C ARG A 101 12.28 14.19 -7.26
N PHE A 102 13.46 14.76 -7.00
CA PHE A 102 14.45 14.20 -6.07
C PHE A 102 13.92 14.10 -4.63
N VAL A 103 12.97 14.94 -4.23
CA VAL A 103 12.31 14.83 -2.91
C VAL A 103 11.62 13.46 -2.75
N ASN A 104 11.02 12.92 -3.81
CA ASN A 104 10.41 11.58 -3.77
C ASN A 104 11.45 10.47 -3.65
N LEU A 105 12.63 10.66 -4.24
CA LEU A 105 13.76 9.75 -4.05
C LEU A 105 14.23 9.77 -2.58
N LEU A 106 14.28 10.94 -1.94
CA LEU A 106 14.59 11.05 -0.49
C LEU A 106 13.54 10.33 0.37
N PHE A 107 12.25 10.50 0.06
CA PHE A 107 11.19 9.75 0.73
C PHE A 107 11.35 8.24 0.54
N SER A 108 11.79 7.77 -0.63
CA SER A 108 12.01 6.34 -0.88
C SER A 108 13.11 5.75 0.02
N VAL A 109 14.19 6.50 0.29
CA VAL A 109 15.24 6.12 1.24
C VAL A 109 14.68 6.06 2.65
N GLY A 110 13.91 7.08 3.04
CA GLY A 110 13.20 7.11 4.31
C GLY A 110 12.24 5.93 4.48
N ASN A 111 11.49 5.58 3.44
CA ASN A 111 10.58 4.43 3.42
C ASN A 111 11.34 3.12 3.62
N PHE A 112 12.48 2.92 2.95
CA PHE A 112 13.32 1.73 3.16
C PHE A 112 13.74 1.61 4.64
N TYR A 113 14.21 2.70 5.22
CA TYR A 113 14.64 2.74 6.62
C TYR A 113 13.47 2.45 7.59
N LEU A 114 12.32 3.10 7.38
CA LEU A 114 11.13 2.90 8.21
C LEU A 114 10.57 1.48 8.11
N LEU A 115 10.55 0.89 6.90
CA LEU A 115 10.13 -0.50 6.69
C LEU A 115 11.02 -1.45 7.50
N TYR A 116 12.34 -1.24 7.51
CA TYR A 116 13.26 -2.04 8.32
C TYR A 116 12.98 -1.90 9.82
N LEU A 117 12.79 -0.67 10.32
CA LEU A 117 12.44 -0.44 11.73
C LEU A 117 11.09 -1.07 12.10
N LEU A 118 10.09 -0.98 11.24
CA LEU A 118 8.79 -1.60 11.41
C LEU A 118 8.89 -3.12 11.45
N PHE A 119 9.62 -3.75 10.53
CA PHE A 119 9.85 -5.19 10.59
C PHE A 119 10.55 -5.62 11.88
N ARG A 120 11.54 -4.85 12.36
CA ARG A 120 12.19 -5.11 13.65
C ARG A 120 11.22 -5.01 14.83
N LYS A 121 10.29 -4.04 14.80
CA LYS A 121 9.35 -3.79 15.90
C LYS A 121 8.17 -4.77 15.89
N VAL A 122 7.61 -5.08 14.72
CA VAL A 122 6.44 -5.94 14.56
C VAL A 122 6.81 -7.42 14.65
N GLN A 123 8.03 -7.79 14.25
CA GLN A 123 8.50 -9.18 14.24
C GLN A 123 9.77 -9.33 15.12
N PRO A 124 9.62 -9.46 16.45
CA PRO A 124 10.73 -9.61 17.38
C PRO A 124 11.65 -10.80 17.02
N ARG A 125 12.94 -10.65 17.35
CA ARG A 125 14.01 -11.56 16.94
C ARG A 125 13.90 -12.91 17.66
N ASN A 126 13.31 -13.91 16.99
CA ASN A 126 13.25 -15.28 17.53
C ASN A 126 14.42 -16.18 17.09
N LYS A 127 15.07 -15.94 15.92
CA LYS A 127 16.22 -16.74 15.40
C LYS A 127 17.15 -15.94 14.47
N ALA A 128 18.38 -16.41 14.21
CA ALA A 128 19.34 -15.79 13.28
C ALA A 128 18.83 -15.65 11.84
N ALA A 129 18.09 -16.64 11.35
CA ALA A 129 17.43 -16.60 10.05
C ALA A 129 16.48 -15.39 9.90
N SER A 130 15.98 -14.83 11.01
CA SER A 130 15.12 -13.64 10.98
C SER A 130 15.81 -12.41 10.43
N SER A 131 17.14 -12.28 10.53
CA SER A 131 17.86 -11.06 10.12
C SER A 131 17.88 -10.89 8.61
N ILE A 132 18.28 -11.92 7.87
CA ILE A 132 18.30 -11.87 6.41
C ILE A 132 16.88 -11.78 5.83
N GLN A 133 15.92 -12.49 6.44
CA GLN A 133 14.51 -12.41 6.06
C GLN A 133 13.95 -10.99 6.27
N ARG A 134 14.32 -10.30 7.36
CA ARG A 134 13.93 -8.91 7.58
C ARG A 134 14.49 -7.99 6.50
N VAL A 135 15.80 -8.03 6.25
CA VAL A 135 16.44 -7.18 5.25
C VAL A 135 15.89 -7.45 3.84
N LEU A 136 15.71 -8.73 3.47
CA LEU A 136 15.10 -9.09 2.19
C LEU A 136 13.63 -8.67 2.10
N SER A 137 12.85 -8.77 3.18
CA SER A 137 11.47 -8.28 3.19
C SER A 137 11.39 -6.76 3.05
N THR A 138 12.29 -6.03 3.71
CA THR A 138 12.45 -4.58 3.53
C THR A 138 12.75 -4.24 2.09
N LEU A 139 13.78 -4.87 1.51
CA LEU A 139 14.19 -4.66 0.13
C LEU A 139 13.03 -4.94 -0.83
N THR A 140 12.34 -6.07 -0.65
CA THR A 140 11.19 -6.48 -1.48
C THR A 140 10.07 -5.45 -1.44
N LEU A 141 9.71 -4.92 -0.26
CA LEU A 141 8.68 -3.88 -0.15
C LEU A 141 9.14 -2.50 -0.65
N ALA A 142 10.42 -2.17 -0.50
CA ALA A 142 10.96 -0.91 -1.00
C ALA A 142 10.98 -0.84 -2.54
N VAL A 143 11.21 -1.98 -3.20
CA VAL A 143 11.14 -2.10 -4.67
C VAL A 143 9.77 -2.60 -5.16
N PHE A 144 8.73 -2.49 -4.33
CA PHE A 144 7.37 -2.89 -4.70
C PHE A 144 6.92 -2.17 -5.98
N PRO A 145 6.56 -2.86 -7.08
CA PRO A 145 6.59 -2.23 -8.39
C PRO A 145 5.72 -0.99 -8.58
N THR A 146 4.52 -1.00 -8.00
CA THR A 146 3.60 0.13 -8.10
C THR A 146 4.11 1.33 -7.32
N LEU A 147 4.69 1.14 -6.12
CA LEU A 147 5.28 2.24 -5.35
C LEU A 147 6.59 2.74 -5.96
N TYR A 148 7.46 1.80 -6.37
CA TYR A 148 8.82 2.10 -6.81
C TYR A 148 8.84 2.98 -8.07
N PHE A 149 7.88 2.80 -8.97
CA PHE A 149 7.73 3.64 -10.16
C PHE A 149 7.48 5.11 -9.83
N PHE A 150 6.58 5.41 -8.89
CA PHE A 150 6.25 6.79 -8.51
C PHE A 150 7.33 7.48 -7.68
N ASN A 151 8.39 6.77 -7.26
CA ASN A 151 9.55 7.40 -6.61
C ASN A 151 10.35 8.31 -7.55
N PHE A 152 10.21 8.14 -8.88
CA PHE A 152 10.95 8.89 -9.90
C PHE A 152 10.15 10.03 -10.54
N LEU A 153 8.88 10.19 -10.16
CA LEU A 153 7.98 11.24 -10.63
C LEU A 153 7.53 12.08 -9.42
N TYR A 154 7.10 13.31 -9.66
CA TYR A 154 6.65 14.23 -8.62
C TYR A 154 5.20 13.96 -8.19
N TYR A 155 5.01 12.88 -7.45
CA TYR A 155 3.72 12.33 -7.02
C TYR A 155 3.61 12.24 -5.49
N THR A 156 2.40 12.11 -4.97
CA THR A 156 2.14 12.10 -3.53
C THR A 156 2.53 10.80 -2.80
N GLU A 157 2.81 9.72 -3.52
CA GLU A 157 2.79 8.35 -2.99
C GLU A 157 3.96 8.08 -2.06
N ALA A 158 5.16 8.51 -2.42
CA ALA A 158 6.37 8.30 -1.63
C ALA A 158 6.25 8.97 -0.24
N GLY A 159 5.82 10.23 -0.21
CA GLY A 159 5.60 10.98 1.04
C GLY A 159 4.39 10.47 1.84
N SER A 160 3.29 10.13 1.16
CA SER A 160 2.11 9.49 1.75
C SER A 160 2.47 8.20 2.51
N MET A 161 3.27 7.33 1.89
CA MET A 161 3.80 6.12 2.51
C MET A 161 4.70 6.47 3.70
N PHE A 162 5.65 7.40 3.53
CA PHE A 162 6.62 7.76 4.55
C PHE A 162 5.97 8.21 5.86
N PHE A 163 5.10 9.22 5.79
CA PHE A 163 4.46 9.78 6.97
C PHE A 163 3.51 8.78 7.63
N THR A 164 2.80 7.96 6.84
CA THR A 164 1.91 6.94 7.41
C THR A 164 2.68 5.82 8.11
N LEU A 165 3.75 5.31 7.50
CA LEU A 165 4.60 4.28 8.12
C LEU A 165 5.30 4.82 9.37
N PHE A 166 5.73 6.08 9.35
CA PHE A 166 6.35 6.71 10.50
C PHE A 166 5.35 6.91 11.65
N ALA A 167 4.13 7.37 11.34
CA ALA A 167 3.04 7.44 12.30
C ALA A 167 2.76 6.08 12.93
N TYR A 168 2.70 5.02 12.11
CA TYR A 168 2.49 3.66 12.60
C TYR A 168 3.63 3.17 13.50
N LEU A 169 4.88 3.45 13.12
CA LEU A 169 6.05 3.10 13.95
C LEU A 169 5.99 3.78 15.31
N MET A 170 5.72 5.10 15.34
CA MET A 170 5.60 5.86 16.59
C MET A 170 4.43 5.37 17.46
N CYS A 171 3.32 4.97 16.83
CA CYS A 171 2.21 4.32 17.53
C CYS A 171 2.65 3.02 18.22
N LEU A 172 3.43 2.18 17.54
CA LEU A 172 3.94 0.93 18.10
C LEU A 172 4.98 1.13 19.21
N TYR A 173 5.66 2.28 19.23
CA TYR A 173 6.54 2.69 20.34
C TYR A 173 5.79 3.35 21.50
N GLY A 174 4.48 3.58 21.39
CA GLY A 174 3.67 4.24 22.42
C GLY A 174 3.73 5.77 22.40
N ASN A 175 4.45 6.39 21.45
CA ASN A 175 4.46 7.84 21.29
C ASN A 175 3.27 8.29 20.42
N HIS A 176 2.10 8.38 21.04
CA HIS A 176 0.84 8.68 20.35
C HIS A 176 0.75 10.12 19.84
N LYS A 177 1.40 11.09 20.51
CA LYS A 177 1.39 12.50 20.08
C LYS A 177 2.13 12.68 18.75
N THR A 178 3.36 12.15 18.68
CA THR A 178 4.14 12.19 17.44
C THR A 178 3.48 11.34 16.35
N SER A 179 2.88 10.19 16.71
CA SER A 179 2.09 9.40 15.76
C SER A 179 0.93 10.19 15.14
N ALA A 180 0.16 10.92 15.95
CA ALA A 180 -0.95 11.75 15.45
C ALA A 180 -0.47 12.88 14.54
N PHE A 181 0.61 13.58 14.92
CA PHE A 181 1.21 14.63 14.10
C PHE A 181 1.70 14.09 12.74
N LEU A 182 2.42 12.97 12.74
CA LEU A 182 2.87 12.33 11.51
C LEU A 182 1.70 11.80 10.66
N GLY A 183 0.64 11.30 11.31
CA GLY A 183 -0.59 10.91 10.65
C GLY A 183 -1.29 12.08 9.96
N PHE A 184 -1.28 13.26 10.59
CA PHE A 184 -1.75 14.51 9.99
C PHE A 184 -0.87 14.93 8.80
N CYS A 185 0.46 14.85 8.90
CA CYS A 185 1.34 15.07 7.75
C CYS A 185 1.01 14.11 6.60
N GLY A 186 0.75 12.83 6.89
CA GLY A 186 0.31 11.86 5.90
C GLY A 186 -1.02 12.23 5.24
N PHE A 187 -2.00 12.70 6.02
CA PHE A 187 -3.27 13.23 5.53
C PHE A 187 -3.07 14.40 4.56
N MET A 188 -2.12 15.30 4.83
CA MET A 188 -1.79 16.43 3.95
C MET A 188 -1.21 16.01 2.59
N PHE A 189 -0.68 14.79 2.44
CA PHE A 189 -0.33 14.26 1.12
C PHE A 189 -1.55 13.70 0.40
N ARG A 190 -2.39 12.93 1.11
CA ARG A 190 -3.58 12.28 0.55
C ARG A 190 -4.68 12.21 1.60
N GLN A 191 -5.88 12.65 1.23
CA GLN A 191 -7.05 12.65 2.11
C GLN A 191 -7.33 11.26 2.70
N THR A 192 -7.17 10.20 1.91
CA THR A 192 -7.38 8.80 2.34
C THR A 192 -6.47 8.35 3.49
N ASN A 193 -5.35 9.04 3.72
CA ASN A 193 -4.41 8.68 4.78
C ASN A 193 -4.95 8.91 6.19
N ILE A 194 -6.00 9.73 6.33
CA ILE A 194 -6.66 9.91 7.63
C ILE A 194 -7.16 8.57 8.19
N ILE A 195 -7.59 7.64 7.32
CA ILE A 195 -8.05 6.31 7.73
C ILE A 195 -6.91 5.49 8.33
N TRP A 196 -5.68 5.68 7.87
CA TRP A 196 -4.52 4.98 8.41
C TRP A 196 -4.00 5.61 9.72
N ALA A 197 -4.25 6.90 9.95
CA ALA A 197 -4.10 7.50 11.27
C ALA A 197 -5.12 6.92 12.25
N VAL A 198 -6.38 6.75 11.83
CA VAL A 198 -7.43 6.05 12.60
C VAL A 198 -7.03 4.60 12.87
N PHE A 199 -6.46 3.89 11.89
CA PHE A 199 -5.93 2.54 12.08
C PHE A 199 -4.88 2.48 13.20
N CYS A 200 -3.99 3.48 13.31
CA CYS A 200 -3.00 3.53 14.39
C CYS A 200 -3.68 3.66 15.76
N ALA A 201 -4.64 4.58 15.91
CA ALA A 201 -5.42 4.70 17.15
C ALA A 201 -6.20 3.41 17.45
N GLY A 202 -6.84 2.84 16.43
CA GLY A 202 -7.58 1.59 16.50
C GLY A 202 -6.73 0.40 16.90
N ASN A 203 -5.46 0.35 16.49
CA ASN A 203 -4.50 -0.69 16.90
C ASN A 203 -4.23 -0.65 18.41
N VAL A 204 -4.13 0.54 19.02
CA VAL A 204 -3.98 0.68 20.47
C VAL A 204 -5.22 0.16 21.21
N ILE A 205 -6.42 0.53 20.72
CA ILE A 205 -7.69 0.05 21.28
C ILE A 205 -7.78 -1.47 21.14
N ALA A 206 -7.42 -2.02 19.98
CA ALA A 206 -7.44 -3.46 19.71
C ALA A 206 -6.50 -4.23 20.66
N GLN A 207 -5.34 -3.68 21.01
CA GLN A 207 -4.43 -4.27 21.99
C GLN A 207 -5.07 -4.31 23.38
N LYS A 208 -5.60 -3.19 23.86
CA LYS A 208 -6.30 -3.10 25.16
C LYS A 208 -7.50 -4.04 25.25
N LEU A 209 -8.32 -4.12 24.20
CA LEU A 209 -9.44 -5.04 24.12
C LEU A 209 -8.99 -6.51 24.13
N THR A 210 -7.88 -6.82 23.45
CA THR A 210 -7.31 -8.17 23.45
C THR A 210 -6.84 -8.57 24.85
N GLU A 211 -6.20 -7.66 25.58
CA GLU A 211 -5.75 -7.89 26.96
C GLU A 211 -6.95 -8.11 27.90
N ALA A 212 -7.93 -7.20 27.87
CA ALA A 212 -9.15 -7.33 28.67
C ALA A 212 -9.91 -8.63 28.38
N TRP A 213 -10.04 -9.00 27.11
CA TRP A 213 -10.68 -10.24 26.69
C TRP A 213 -9.97 -11.48 27.23
N LYS A 214 -8.64 -11.51 27.21
CA LYS A 214 -7.85 -12.61 27.78
C LYS A 214 -8.04 -12.73 29.29
N THR A 215 -8.04 -11.60 30.01
CA THR A 215 -8.27 -11.59 31.45
C THR A 215 -9.65 -12.13 31.82
N GLU A 216 -10.69 -11.78 31.06
CA GLU A 216 -12.05 -12.30 31.29
C GLU A 216 -12.19 -13.79 30.96
N LEU A 217 -11.49 -14.29 29.95
CA LEU A 217 -11.42 -15.72 29.66
C LEU A 217 -10.77 -16.49 30.81
N GLN A 218 -9.64 -15.99 31.34
CA GLN A 218 -8.94 -16.63 32.44
C GLN A 218 -9.78 -16.65 33.72
N LYS A 219 -10.48 -15.56 34.04
CA LYS A 219 -11.44 -15.51 35.17
C LYS A 219 -12.61 -16.49 35.03
N LYS A 220 -13.02 -16.84 33.81
CA LYS A 220 -14.08 -17.84 33.57
C LYS A 220 -13.54 -19.26 33.72
N GLU A 221 -12.32 -19.51 33.26
CA GLU A 221 -11.65 -20.82 33.38
C GLU A 221 -11.36 -21.15 34.86
N ASP A 222 -10.92 -20.16 35.65
CA ASP A 222 -10.69 -20.32 37.10
C ASP A 222 -11.98 -20.53 37.94
N ARG A 223 -13.16 -20.22 37.39
CA ARG A 223 -14.45 -20.36 38.09
C ARG A 223 -15.22 -21.64 37.77
N LEU A 224 -14.73 -22.50 36.88
CA LEU A 224 -15.44 -23.71 36.44
C LEU A 224 -14.66 -24.98 36.85
N PRO A 225 -15.25 -25.93 37.60
CA PRO A 225 -14.65 -27.26 37.78
C PRO A 225 -14.62 -28.01 36.42
N PRO A 226 -13.71 -28.99 36.25
CA PRO A 226 -13.41 -29.56 34.94
C PRO A 226 -14.55 -30.46 34.45
N ILE A 227 -15.45 -29.90 33.64
CA ILE A 227 -16.47 -30.69 32.95
C ILE A 227 -15.95 -31.05 31.56
N LYS A 228 -15.73 -32.36 31.34
CA LYS A 228 -15.58 -32.96 30.02
C LYS A 228 -16.94 -32.93 29.30
N GLY A 229 -17.09 -32.11 28.27
CA GLY A 229 -18.28 -32.12 27.42
C GLY A 229 -18.24 -31.09 26.27
N PRO A 230 -18.78 -31.41 25.08
CA PRO A 230 -18.55 -30.62 23.88
C PRO A 230 -19.62 -29.53 23.74
N PHE A 231 -19.29 -28.29 24.10
CA PHE A 231 -20.12 -27.13 23.75
C PHE A 231 -19.26 -26.00 23.20
N ALA A 232 -19.21 -25.92 21.88
CA ALA A 232 -18.81 -24.72 21.16
C ALA A 232 -19.84 -24.47 20.07
N GLU A 233 -21.04 -24.04 20.48
CA GLU A 233 -22.07 -23.59 19.56
C GLU A 233 -22.66 -22.24 20.01
N PHE A 234 -22.53 -21.27 19.09
CA PHE A 234 -23.21 -19.97 18.99
C PHE A 234 -22.92 -18.88 20.04
N ARG A 235 -22.38 -17.72 19.58
CA ARG A 235 -23.26 -16.58 19.23
C ARG A 235 -22.58 -15.47 18.40
N LYS A 236 -23.44 -14.95 17.53
CA LYS A 236 -23.44 -13.89 16.52
C LYS A 236 -23.31 -12.44 17.06
N ASN A 237 -23.07 -11.55 16.09
CA ASN A 237 -23.39 -10.11 16.00
C ASN A 237 -22.31 -9.09 16.41
N SER A 238 -21.62 -8.58 15.39
CA SER A 238 -21.24 -7.17 15.31
C SER A 238 -21.27 -6.74 13.84
N SER A 239 -22.47 -6.59 13.28
CA SER A 239 -22.67 -5.79 12.07
C SER A 239 -22.54 -4.32 12.46
N VAL A 240 -21.33 -3.78 12.40
CA VAL A 240 -21.11 -2.34 12.48
C VAL A 240 -21.36 -1.76 11.10
N SER A 241 -22.57 -1.26 10.91
CA SER A 241 -22.90 -0.30 9.85
C SER A 241 -22.33 1.05 10.27
N LEU A 242 -21.16 1.42 9.74
CA LEU A 242 -20.66 2.79 9.83
C LEU A 242 -20.83 3.45 8.46
N ALA A 243 -22.02 4.02 8.24
CA ALA A 243 -22.23 4.98 7.18
C ALA A 243 -21.72 6.32 7.69
N TYR A 244 -20.62 6.81 7.10
CA TYR A 244 -20.18 8.20 7.28
C TYR A 244 -20.43 8.94 5.96
N SER A 245 -21.18 10.03 6.05
CA SER A 245 -21.46 10.94 4.93
C SER A 245 -20.21 11.76 4.65
N ILE A 246 -19.66 11.65 3.43
CA ILE A 246 -18.70 12.63 2.91
C ILE A 246 -19.13 12.97 1.49
N SER A 247 -19.54 14.22 1.33
CA SER A 247 -19.92 14.88 0.09
C SER A 247 -18.76 14.91 -0.90
N HIS A 248 -18.78 13.97 -1.84
CA HIS A 248 -18.37 14.07 -3.25
C HIS A 248 -18.79 12.74 -3.90
N GLU A 249 -20.07 12.62 -4.28
CA GLU A 249 -20.68 11.43 -4.91
C GLU A 249 -20.03 10.08 -4.52
N ALA A 250 -20.03 9.71 -3.23
CA ALA A 250 -19.44 8.46 -2.80
C ALA A 250 -20.17 7.29 -3.49
N CYS A 251 -19.44 6.52 -4.30
CA CYS A 251 -19.98 5.38 -5.03
C CYS A 251 -19.64 4.10 -4.26
N LEU A 252 -20.62 3.24 -4.03
CA LEU A 252 -20.40 1.95 -3.38
C LEU A 252 -19.80 0.94 -4.36
N HIS A 253 -18.49 1.02 -4.65
CA HIS A 253 -17.80 0.14 -5.58
C HIS A 253 -17.22 -1.11 -4.87
N PHE A 254 -18.09 -1.97 -4.33
CA PHE A 254 -17.68 -3.17 -3.57
C PHE A 254 -16.65 -4.08 -4.28
N PRO A 255 -16.73 -4.32 -5.61
CA PRO A 255 -15.71 -5.05 -6.36
C PRO A 255 -14.26 -4.57 -6.20
N GLN A 256 -14.03 -3.32 -5.79
CA GLN A 256 -12.68 -2.83 -5.48
C GLN A 256 -11.99 -3.67 -4.38
N LEU A 257 -12.75 -4.22 -3.44
CA LEU A 257 -12.20 -5.14 -2.43
C LEU A 257 -11.72 -6.45 -3.08
N PHE A 258 -12.44 -6.97 -4.07
CA PHE A 258 -12.04 -8.16 -4.82
C PHE A 258 -10.82 -7.89 -5.72
N TYR A 259 -10.75 -6.69 -6.29
CA TYR A 259 -9.57 -6.24 -7.03
C TYR A 259 -8.35 -6.13 -6.12
N PHE A 260 -8.51 -5.60 -4.90
CA PHE A 260 -7.46 -5.59 -3.89
C PHE A 260 -7.01 -7.01 -3.49
N PHE A 261 -7.94 -7.95 -3.30
CA PHE A 261 -7.58 -9.34 -2.98
C PHE A 261 -6.78 -10.00 -4.11
N SER A 262 -7.18 -9.77 -5.37
CA SER A 262 -6.44 -10.28 -6.53
C SER A 262 -5.08 -9.62 -6.70
N PHE A 263 -5.02 -8.30 -6.51
CA PHE A 263 -3.79 -7.54 -6.52
C PHE A 263 -2.82 -8.07 -5.47
N THR A 264 -3.30 -8.26 -4.25
CA THR A 264 -2.52 -8.84 -3.16
C THR A 264 -2.09 -10.25 -3.52
N LEU A 265 -3.00 -11.14 -3.96
CA LEU A 265 -2.65 -12.50 -4.38
C LEU A 265 -1.59 -12.53 -5.48
N PHE A 266 -1.67 -11.63 -6.47
CA PHE A 266 -0.70 -11.54 -7.57
C PHE A 266 0.68 -11.12 -7.09
N PHE A 267 0.80 -10.02 -6.35
CA PHE A 267 2.10 -9.53 -5.88
C PHE A 267 2.67 -10.35 -4.72
N SER A 268 1.83 -11.07 -3.99
CA SER A 268 2.18 -11.95 -2.88
C SER A 268 2.09 -13.45 -3.19
N PHE A 269 2.04 -13.83 -4.47
CA PHE A 269 1.77 -15.22 -4.86
C PHE A 269 2.74 -16.25 -4.26
N PRO A 270 4.07 -16.00 -4.10
CA PRO A 270 4.99 -17.03 -3.61
C PRO A 270 4.66 -17.49 -2.19
N HIS A 271 3.93 -16.68 -1.43
CA HIS A 271 3.57 -16.96 -0.05
C HIS A 271 2.06 -17.17 0.17
N LEU A 272 1.20 -16.66 -0.72
CA LEU A 272 -0.25 -16.85 -0.64
C LEU A 272 -0.75 -18.06 -1.42
N LEU A 273 -0.01 -18.51 -2.44
CA LEU A 273 -0.35 -19.64 -3.28
C LEU A 273 0.57 -20.83 -2.95
N SER A 274 0.00 -21.90 -2.40
CA SER A 274 0.70 -23.17 -2.23
C SER A 274 -0.25 -24.34 -2.42
N PRO A 275 0.22 -25.50 -2.91
CA PRO A 275 -0.62 -26.69 -3.03
C PRO A 275 -1.28 -27.08 -1.69
N SER A 276 -0.56 -26.90 -0.58
CA SER A 276 -1.11 -27.13 0.77
C SER A 276 -2.26 -26.19 1.12
N LYS A 277 -2.12 -24.88 0.83
CA LYS A 277 -3.19 -23.90 1.06
C LYS A 277 -4.42 -24.18 0.20
N ILE A 278 -4.23 -24.55 -1.06
CA ILE A 278 -5.32 -24.92 -1.97
C ILE A 278 -6.08 -26.14 -1.43
N LYS A 279 -5.37 -27.21 -1.02
CA LYS A 279 -6.00 -28.39 -0.41
C LYS A 279 -6.79 -28.05 0.85
N THR A 280 -6.23 -27.23 1.74
CA THR A 280 -6.91 -26.76 2.96
C THR A 280 -8.15 -25.95 2.63
N PHE A 281 -8.08 -25.05 1.65
CA PHE A 281 -9.21 -24.25 1.20
C PHE A 281 -10.32 -25.13 0.64
N LEU A 282 -10.01 -26.06 -0.27
CA LEU A 282 -11.00 -26.96 -0.86
C LEU A 282 -11.66 -27.85 0.20
N SER A 283 -10.88 -28.36 1.17
CA SER A 283 -11.44 -29.11 2.31
C SER A 283 -12.38 -28.24 3.15
N LEU A 284 -12.03 -26.97 3.38
CA LEU A 284 -12.87 -26.03 4.12
C LEU A 284 -14.16 -25.67 3.37
N VAL A 285 -14.08 -25.46 2.05
CA VAL A 285 -15.23 -25.23 1.16
C VAL A 285 -16.17 -26.42 1.23
N TRP A 286 -15.65 -27.64 1.16
CA TRP A 286 -16.46 -28.86 1.26
C TRP A 286 -17.13 -28.99 2.62
N LYS A 287 -16.37 -28.85 3.72
CA LYS A 287 -16.88 -28.95 5.10
C LYS A 287 -17.92 -27.87 5.42
N ARG A 288 -17.79 -26.67 4.85
CA ARG A 288 -18.68 -25.51 5.09
C ARG A 288 -19.41 -25.09 3.82
N ARG A 289 -19.91 -26.05 3.04
CA ARG A 289 -20.51 -25.82 1.71
C ARG A 289 -21.61 -24.75 1.68
N ILE A 290 -22.50 -24.74 2.69
CA ILE A 290 -23.60 -23.76 2.77
C ILE A 290 -23.05 -22.34 2.93
N LEU A 291 -22.05 -22.14 3.80
CA LEU A 291 -21.43 -20.84 4.01
C LEU A 291 -20.77 -20.33 2.72
N PHE A 292 -19.96 -21.17 2.05
CA PHE A 292 -19.29 -20.77 0.81
C PHE A 292 -20.27 -20.56 -0.35
N PHE A 293 -21.37 -21.30 -0.40
CA PHE A 293 -22.45 -21.05 -1.34
C PHE A 293 -23.07 -19.67 -1.13
N VAL A 294 -23.43 -19.32 0.11
CA VAL A 294 -23.97 -17.99 0.45
C VAL A 294 -22.96 -16.88 0.14
N VAL A 295 -21.68 -17.06 0.52
CA VAL A 295 -20.61 -16.09 0.21
C VAL A 295 -20.43 -15.90 -1.29
N THR A 296 -20.52 -16.98 -2.07
CA THR A 296 -20.44 -16.91 -3.54
C THR A 296 -21.63 -16.16 -4.13
N LEU A 297 -22.86 -16.45 -3.69
CA LEU A 297 -24.06 -15.74 -4.14
C LEU A 297 -23.98 -14.24 -3.83
N VAL A 298 -23.58 -13.87 -2.60
CA VAL A 298 -23.39 -12.47 -2.21
C VAL A 298 -22.29 -11.82 -3.06
N SER A 299 -21.17 -12.50 -3.28
CA SER A 299 -20.06 -11.96 -4.08
C SER A 299 -20.46 -11.76 -5.55
N VAL A 300 -21.20 -12.71 -6.14
CA VAL A 300 -21.76 -12.57 -7.50
C VAL A 300 -22.73 -11.40 -7.57
N PHE A 301 -23.63 -11.25 -6.59
CA PHE A 301 -24.54 -10.11 -6.51
C PHE A 301 -23.78 -8.77 -6.42
N LEU A 302 -22.73 -8.71 -5.59
CA LEU A 302 -21.91 -7.52 -5.46
C LEU A 302 -21.18 -7.17 -6.76
N VAL A 303 -20.63 -8.17 -7.46
CA VAL A 303 -20.02 -7.96 -8.78
C VAL A 303 -21.07 -7.50 -9.79
N TRP A 304 -22.23 -8.14 -9.85
CA TRP A 304 -23.29 -7.77 -10.80
C TRP A 304 -23.78 -6.34 -10.59
N LYS A 305 -24.11 -5.97 -9.33
CA LYS A 305 -24.77 -4.69 -9.04
C LYS A 305 -23.81 -3.50 -8.91
N PHE A 306 -22.58 -3.74 -8.44
CA PHE A 306 -21.67 -2.67 -8.03
C PHE A 306 -20.36 -2.64 -8.81
N THR A 307 -20.24 -3.34 -9.94
CA THR A 307 -19.08 -3.18 -10.83
C THR A 307 -19.23 -1.89 -11.64
N TYR A 308 -18.32 -0.93 -11.43
CA TYR A 308 -18.34 0.35 -12.12
C TYR A 308 -17.14 0.50 -13.06
N ALA A 309 -17.41 0.80 -14.34
CA ALA A 309 -16.39 1.15 -15.31
C ALA A 309 -16.28 2.67 -15.39
N HIS A 310 -15.25 3.26 -14.77
CA HIS A 310 -15.07 4.71 -14.81
C HIS A 310 -14.69 5.20 -16.21
N LYS A 311 -15.17 6.39 -16.63
CA LYS A 311 -14.86 6.97 -17.95
C LYS A 311 -13.35 7.11 -18.18
N TYR A 312 -12.61 7.62 -17.19
CA TYR A 312 -11.14 7.71 -17.28
C TYR A 312 -10.44 6.36 -17.45
N LEU A 313 -10.93 5.30 -16.80
CA LEU A 313 -10.39 3.95 -16.98
C LEU A 313 -10.57 3.43 -18.40
N LEU A 314 -11.63 3.86 -19.10
CA LEU A 314 -11.95 3.45 -20.47
C LEU A 314 -11.34 4.37 -21.53
N ALA A 315 -10.96 5.60 -21.16
CA ALA A 315 -10.42 6.60 -22.07
C ALA A 315 -8.89 6.60 -22.09
N ASP A 316 -8.25 6.36 -20.94
CA ASP A 316 -6.80 6.50 -20.81
C ASP A 316 -6.06 5.18 -21.05
N ASN A 317 -5.59 4.99 -22.27
CA ASN A 317 -4.83 3.79 -22.67
C ASN A 317 -3.36 3.80 -22.23
N ARG A 318 -2.91 4.80 -21.46
CA ARG A 318 -1.53 4.85 -20.93
C ARG A 318 -1.34 3.96 -19.71
N HIS A 319 -2.41 3.70 -18.95
CA HIS A 319 -2.34 2.99 -17.69
C HIS A 319 -2.50 1.47 -17.86
N TYR A 320 -1.78 0.67 -17.06
CA TYR A 320 -1.94 -0.79 -17.10
C TYR A 320 -3.34 -1.25 -16.67
N THR A 321 -4.01 -0.51 -15.79
CA THR A 321 -5.38 -0.79 -15.37
C THR A 321 -6.38 -0.75 -16.53
N PHE A 322 -6.18 0.12 -17.53
CA PHE A 322 -6.96 0.12 -18.77
C PHE A 322 -6.87 -1.23 -19.49
N TYR A 323 -5.66 -1.79 -19.62
CA TYR A 323 -5.47 -3.06 -20.31
C TYR A 323 -5.98 -4.25 -19.52
N VAL A 324 -5.83 -4.24 -18.19
CA VAL A 324 -6.45 -5.25 -17.32
C VAL A 324 -7.97 -5.20 -17.49
N TRP A 325 -8.57 -4.01 -17.47
CA TRP A 325 -10.00 -3.85 -17.68
C TRP A 325 -10.45 -4.34 -19.06
N LYS A 326 -9.79 -3.84 -20.11
CA LYS A 326 -10.15 -4.15 -21.50
C LYS A 326 -9.93 -5.61 -21.88
N ARG A 327 -8.81 -6.22 -21.46
CA ARG A 327 -8.40 -7.57 -21.89
C ARG A 327 -8.87 -8.70 -20.97
N VAL A 328 -9.21 -8.40 -19.72
CA VAL A 328 -9.70 -9.41 -18.76
C VAL A 328 -11.20 -9.20 -18.51
N PHE A 329 -11.58 -8.04 -17.97
CA PHE A 329 -12.96 -7.79 -17.53
C PHE A 329 -13.95 -7.55 -18.65
N GLN A 330 -13.51 -6.97 -19.79
CA GLN A 330 -14.35 -6.73 -20.97
C GLN A 330 -14.20 -7.78 -22.06
N ARG A 331 -13.37 -8.83 -21.86
CA ARG A 331 -13.20 -9.88 -22.88
C ARG A 331 -14.50 -10.63 -23.15
N TYR A 332 -15.17 -11.04 -22.07
CA TYR A 332 -16.54 -11.56 -22.10
C TYR A 332 -17.27 -11.07 -20.85
N GLU A 333 -18.57 -10.78 -20.97
CA GLU A 333 -19.36 -10.27 -19.83
C GLU A 333 -19.38 -11.24 -18.65
N THR A 334 -19.25 -12.55 -18.92
CA THR A 334 -19.27 -13.62 -17.92
C THR A 334 -17.99 -13.72 -17.10
N VAL A 335 -16.85 -13.24 -17.60
CA VAL A 335 -15.53 -13.39 -16.94
C VAL A 335 -15.55 -12.79 -15.53
N LYS A 336 -16.25 -11.66 -15.35
CA LYS A 336 -16.35 -10.99 -14.05
C LYS A 336 -16.90 -11.90 -12.95
N TYR A 337 -17.86 -12.77 -13.30
CA TYR A 337 -18.46 -13.74 -12.38
C TYR A 337 -17.58 -14.98 -12.21
N LEU A 338 -16.90 -15.41 -13.27
CA LEU A 338 -15.96 -16.55 -13.23
C LEU A 338 -14.75 -16.28 -12.32
N LEU A 339 -14.41 -15.02 -12.06
CA LEU A 339 -13.34 -14.63 -11.15
C LEU A 339 -13.74 -14.72 -9.66
N VAL A 340 -15.04 -14.84 -9.34
CA VAL A 340 -15.52 -14.84 -7.94
C VAL A 340 -14.89 -15.94 -7.08
N PRO A 341 -14.75 -17.21 -7.53
CA PRO A 341 -14.04 -18.23 -6.75
C PRO A 341 -12.59 -17.85 -6.43
N ALA A 342 -11.90 -17.20 -7.39
CA ALA A 342 -10.53 -16.73 -7.18
C ALA A 342 -10.48 -15.58 -6.16
N TYR A 343 -11.44 -14.66 -6.19
CA TYR A 343 -11.56 -13.59 -5.18
C TYR A 343 -11.78 -14.14 -3.78
N ILE A 344 -12.66 -15.14 -3.64
CA ILE A 344 -12.94 -15.79 -2.35
C ILE A 344 -11.70 -16.51 -1.83
N PHE A 345 -10.99 -17.26 -2.69
CA PHE A 345 -9.72 -17.90 -2.32
C PHE A 345 -8.67 -16.87 -1.89
N ALA A 346 -8.52 -15.77 -2.65
CA ALA A 346 -7.59 -14.71 -2.34
C ALA A 346 -7.89 -14.05 -0.99
N GLY A 347 -9.15 -13.66 -0.75
CA GLY A 347 -9.60 -13.10 0.52
C GLY A 347 -9.39 -14.06 1.70
N TRP A 348 -9.69 -15.34 1.50
CA TRP A 348 -9.41 -16.38 2.51
C TRP A 348 -7.90 -16.52 2.79
N SER A 349 -7.04 -16.55 1.75
CA SER A 349 -5.59 -16.73 1.94
C SER A 349 -4.94 -15.54 2.66
N ILE A 350 -5.46 -14.33 2.43
CA ILE A 350 -5.09 -13.10 3.16
C ILE A 350 -5.55 -13.17 4.62
N ALA A 351 -6.80 -13.58 4.87
CA ALA A 351 -7.30 -13.74 6.23
C ALA A 351 -6.54 -14.85 6.99
N ASP A 352 -6.18 -15.93 6.30
CA ASP A 352 -5.41 -17.04 6.84
C ASP A 352 -3.98 -16.62 7.26
N SER A 353 -3.31 -15.77 6.48
CA SER A 353 -1.97 -15.27 6.82
C SER A 353 -1.96 -14.29 8.00
N LEU A 354 -3.10 -13.66 8.29
CA LEU A 354 -3.28 -12.75 9.43
C LEU A 354 -3.81 -13.44 10.71
N LYS A 355 -3.93 -14.77 10.73
CA LYS A 355 -4.37 -15.54 11.92
C LYS A 355 -3.48 -15.34 13.15
N SER A 356 -2.22 -14.94 12.96
CA SER A 356 -1.31 -14.62 14.07
C SER A 356 -1.65 -13.31 14.79
N LYS A 357 -2.49 -12.45 14.18
CA LYS A 357 -2.96 -11.20 14.77
C LYS A 357 -4.26 -11.40 15.54
N SER A 358 -4.53 -10.50 16.49
CA SER A 358 -5.78 -10.57 17.26
C SER A 358 -7.00 -10.30 16.37
N ILE A 359 -8.15 -10.81 16.80
CA ILE A 359 -9.43 -10.60 16.09
C ILE A 359 -9.73 -9.10 15.96
N PHE A 360 -9.49 -8.32 17.02
CA PHE A 360 -9.70 -6.88 17.02
C PHE A 360 -8.79 -6.15 16.03
N TRP A 361 -7.52 -6.58 15.91
CA TRP A 361 -6.60 -6.02 14.92
C TRP A 361 -7.08 -6.31 13.50
N ASN A 362 -7.47 -7.55 13.23
CA ASN A 362 -8.01 -7.96 11.92
C ASN A 362 -9.26 -7.18 11.55
N LEU A 363 -10.20 -7.02 12.49
CA LEU A 363 -11.41 -6.23 12.29
C LEU A 363 -11.08 -4.78 11.93
N MET A 364 -10.18 -4.15 12.68
CA MET A 364 -9.74 -2.77 12.42
C MET A 364 -9.10 -2.63 11.03
N PHE A 365 -8.22 -3.56 10.66
CA PHE A 365 -7.59 -3.58 9.34
C PHE A 365 -8.62 -3.68 8.20
N PHE A 366 -9.55 -4.63 8.28
CA PHE A 366 -10.56 -4.82 7.23
C PHE A 366 -11.59 -3.68 7.16
N ILE A 367 -11.93 -3.03 8.28
CA ILE A 367 -12.76 -1.82 8.28
C ILE A 367 -12.02 -0.68 7.58
N CYS A 368 -10.76 -0.43 7.94
CA CYS A 368 -9.96 0.62 7.30
C CYS A 368 -9.78 0.35 5.80
N LEU A 369 -9.51 -0.91 5.44
CA LEU A 369 -9.41 -1.36 4.05
C LEU A 369 -10.71 -1.07 3.28
N PHE A 370 -11.86 -1.41 3.86
CA PHE A 370 -13.17 -1.19 3.25
C PHE A 370 -13.41 0.31 3.01
N ILE A 371 -13.18 1.15 4.02
CA ILE A 371 -13.42 2.60 3.93
C ILE A 371 -12.50 3.26 2.91
N VAL A 372 -11.24 2.81 2.79
CA VAL A 372 -10.30 3.38 1.82
C VAL A 372 -10.65 2.98 0.39
N ILE A 373 -11.02 1.72 0.17
CA ILE A 373 -11.05 1.12 -1.17
C ILE A 373 -12.45 1.16 -1.82
N VAL A 374 -13.52 0.87 -1.08
CA VAL A 374 -14.87 0.73 -1.64
C VAL A 374 -15.43 2.05 -2.21
N PRO A 375 -15.20 3.22 -1.59
CA PRO A 375 -15.66 4.49 -2.15
C PRO A 375 -14.94 4.93 -3.44
N GLN A 376 -13.83 4.26 -3.82
CA GLN A 376 -13.02 4.67 -4.98
C GLN A 376 -13.73 4.31 -6.29
N LYS A 377 -14.14 5.35 -7.04
CA LYS A 377 -14.77 5.18 -8.36
C LYS A 377 -13.80 4.60 -9.40
N LEU A 378 -12.54 5.03 -9.37
CA LEU A 378 -11.53 4.64 -10.35
C LEU A 378 -10.76 3.40 -9.87
N LEU A 379 -10.63 2.38 -10.73
CA LEU A 379 -9.70 1.28 -10.50
C LEU A 379 -8.28 1.75 -10.80
N GLU A 380 -7.53 2.02 -9.74
CA GLU A 380 -6.12 2.42 -9.82
C GLU A 380 -5.32 1.68 -8.74
N PHE A 381 -4.21 1.06 -9.11
CA PHE A 381 -3.43 0.25 -8.17
C PHE A 381 -2.78 1.07 -7.05
N ARG A 382 -2.66 2.39 -7.22
CA ARG A 382 -2.12 3.31 -6.22
C ARG A 382 -2.92 3.29 -4.91
N TYR A 383 -4.24 3.07 -4.96
CA TYR A 383 -5.08 2.93 -3.77
C TYR A 383 -4.76 1.67 -2.95
N PHE A 384 -4.13 0.67 -3.57
CA PHE A 384 -3.84 -0.62 -2.95
C PHE A 384 -2.47 -0.67 -2.26
N ILE A 385 -1.58 0.29 -2.55
CA ILE A 385 -0.18 0.29 -2.07
C ILE A 385 -0.11 0.25 -0.55
N LEU A 386 -0.71 1.22 0.12
CA LEU A 386 -0.63 1.37 1.57
C LEU A 386 -1.29 0.20 2.33
N PRO A 387 -2.53 -0.24 2.01
CA PRO A 387 -3.08 -1.44 2.62
C PRO A 387 -2.25 -2.71 2.37
N TYR A 388 -1.67 -2.85 1.17
CA TYR A 388 -0.78 -3.98 0.85
C TYR A 388 0.47 -3.99 1.72
N VAL A 389 1.14 -2.84 1.87
CA VAL A 389 2.35 -2.72 2.70
C VAL A 389 2.03 -2.97 4.18
N ILE A 390 0.93 -2.42 4.71
CA ILE A 390 0.50 -2.66 6.11
C ILE A 390 0.19 -4.13 6.34
N TYR A 391 -0.50 -4.78 5.39
CA TYR A 391 -0.72 -6.22 5.40
C TYR A 391 0.61 -6.99 5.44
N ARG A 392 1.55 -6.70 4.52
CA ARG A 392 2.83 -7.42 4.42
C ARG A 392 3.73 -7.25 5.65
N LEU A 393 3.70 -6.11 6.31
CA LEU A 393 4.41 -5.87 7.58
C LEU A 393 3.88 -6.74 8.71
N ASN A 394 2.60 -7.14 8.65
CA ASN A 394 1.89 -7.78 9.75
C ASN A 394 1.69 -9.29 9.59
N ILE A 395 2.07 -9.89 8.47
CA ILE A 395 2.13 -11.35 8.33
C ILE A 395 3.48 -11.91 8.84
N PRO A 396 3.56 -13.20 9.19
CA PRO A 396 4.83 -13.85 9.53
C PRO A 396 5.85 -13.73 8.39
N LEU A 397 7.14 -13.56 8.74
CA LEU A 397 8.22 -13.46 7.76
C LEU A 397 8.28 -14.72 6.88
N PRO A 398 8.16 -14.59 5.56
CA PRO A 398 8.27 -15.74 4.67
C PRO A 398 9.68 -16.35 4.69
N PRO A 399 9.82 -17.65 4.37
CA PRO A 399 11.10 -18.28 4.08
C PRO A 399 11.90 -17.50 3.02
N THR A 400 13.24 -17.50 3.16
CA THR A 400 14.16 -16.79 2.26
C THR A 400 13.94 -17.15 0.78
N SER A 401 13.66 -18.41 0.46
CA SER A 401 13.40 -18.84 -0.93
C SER A 401 12.18 -18.15 -1.54
N ARG A 402 11.09 -17.99 -0.76
CA ARG A 402 9.89 -17.29 -1.21
C ARG A 402 10.13 -15.78 -1.34
N LEU A 403 10.93 -15.20 -0.45
CA LEU A 403 11.32 -13.79 -0.55
C LEU A 403 12.19 -13.52 -1.77
N ILE A 404 13.16 -14.40 -2.08
CA ILE A 404 13.98 -14.27 -3.29
C ILE A 404 13.09 -14.39 -4.53
N CYS A 405 12.16 -15.35 -4.57
CA CYS A 405 11.21 -15.48 -5.67
C CYS A 405 10.34 -14.22 -5.84
N GLU A 406 9.78 -13.68 -4.75
CA GLU A 406 8.99 -12.43 -4.74
C GLU A 406 9.83 -11.25 -5.26
N LEU A 407 11.04 -11.07 -4.72
CA LEU A 407 11.97 -10.01 -5.12
C LEU A 407 12.37 -10.11 -6.60
N SER A 408 12.69 -11.31 -7.10
CA SER A 408 13.01 -11.53 -8.51
C SER A 408 11.82 -11.20 -9.42
N CYS A 409 10.59 -11.57 -9.03
CA CYS A 409 9.39 -11.20 -9.79
C CYS A 409 9.21 -9.68 -9.82
N TYR A 410 9.41 -9.00 -8.69
CA TYR A 410 9.32 -7.53 -8.63
C TYR A 410 10.39 -6.85 -9.48
N ALA A 411 11.62 -7.34 -9.45
CA ALA A 411 12.70 -6.84 -10.27
C ALA A 411 12.38 -6.97 -11.78
N VAL A 412 11.81 -8.11 -12.20
CA VAL A 412 11.36 -8.32 -13.58
C VAL A 412 10.22 -7.37 -13.95
N VAL A 413 9.19 -7.25 -13.10
CA VAL A 413 8.06 -6.34 -13.35
C VAL A 413 8.52 -4.88 -13.44
N ASN A 414 9.41 -4.45 -12.54
CA ASN A 414 10.02 -3.13 -12.58
C ASN A 414 10.85 -2.91 -13.85
N PHE A 415 11.71 -3.86 -14.20
CA PHE A 415 12.53 -3.79 -15.41
C PHE A 415 11.64 -3.63 -16.66
N ILE A 416 10.63 -4.49 -16.82
CA ILE A 416 9.69 -4.41 -17.94
C ILE A 416 8.97 -3.06 -17.94
N THR A 417 8.46 -2.63 -16.78
CA THR A 417 7.70 -1.38 -16.65
C THR A 417 8.57 -0.17 -17.02
N PHE A 418 9.79 -0.08 -16.49
CA PHE A 418 10.71 1.02 -16.79
C PHE A 418 11.18 0.98 -18.24
N PHE A 419 11.45 -0.21 -18.78
CA PHE A 419 11.82 -0.37 -20.18
C PHE A 419 10.73 0.12 -21.11
N ILE A 420 9.47 -0.27 -20.87
CA ILE A 420 8.33 0.19 -21.66
C ILE A 420 8.16 1.70 -21.48
N PHE A 421 8.15 2.21 -20.25
CA PHE A 421 7.94 3.64 -20.00
C PHE A 421 9.01 4.52 -20.66
N LEU A 422 10.29 4.13 -20.59
CA LEU A 422 11.40 4.92 -21.11
C LEU A 422 11.56 4.79 -22.63
N ASN A 423 11.36 3.60 -23.20
CA ASN A 423 11.71 3.31 -24.60
C ASN A 423 10.50 3.10 -25.54
N LYS A 424 9.29 2.85 -25.02
CA LYS A 424 8.08 2.61 -25.83
C LYS A 424 7.13 3.79 -25.68
N THR A 425 7.35 4.80 -26.51
CA THR A 425 6.47 5.96 -26.65
C THR A 425 5.45 5.77 -27.76
N PHE A 426 4.35 6.52 -27.71
CA PHE A 426 3.36 6.58 -28.78
C PHE A 426 2.70 7.97 -28.82
N GLN A 427 1.96 8.27 -29.88
CA GLN A 427 1.19 9.50 -30.03
C GLN A 427 -0.27 9.13 -30.35
N TRP A 428 -1.21 9.95 -29.89
CA TRP A 428 -2.60 9.81 -30.30
C TRP A 428 -2.80 10.49 -31.66
N PRO A 429 -3.72 10.02 -32.52
CA PRO A 429 -3.91 10.57 -33.86
C PRO A 429 -4.14 12.10 -33.91
N ASN A 430 -4.67 12.68 -32.83
CA ASN A 430 -5.05 14.10 -32.74
C ASN A 430 -4.18 14.91 -31.76
N SER A 431 -3.05 14.38 -31.27
CA SER A 431 -2.15 15.11 -30.36
C SER A 431 -0.70 14.89 -30.76
N GLN A 432 0.10 15.96 -30.73
CA GLN A 432 1.54 15.90 -30.94
C GLN A 432 2.31 15.46 -29.69
N ASP A 433 1.64 15.38 -28.53
CA ASP A 433 2.26 15.06 -27.26
C ASP A 433 2.67 13.58 -27.19
N ILE A 434 3.90 13.36 -26.76
CA ILE A 434 4.45 12.02 -26.58
C ILE A 434 3.82 11.37 -25.34
N GLN A 435 3.16 10.23 -25.54
CA GLN A 435 2.57 9.42 -24.47
C GLN A 435 3.46 8.23 -24.12
N ARG A 436 3.40 7.79 -22.87
CA ARG A 436 4.16 6.67 -22.30
C ARG A 436 3.26 5.78 -21.47
N PHE A 437 3.48 4.47 -21.50
CA PHE A 437 2.73 3.53 -20.66
C PHE A 437 3.24 3.53 -19.22
N MET A 438 2.34 3.64 -18.25
CA MET A 438 2.65 3.68 -16.82
C MET A 438 1.66 2.86 -15.98
N TRP A 439 1.93 2.79 -14.67
CA TRP A 439 1.06 2.10 -13.71
C TRP A 439 -0.33 2.68 -13.62
#